data_AF-A0A956YER4-F1
#
_entry.id   AF-A0A956YER4-F1
#
_cell.length_a   1.000
_cell.length_b   1.000
_cell.length_c   1.000
_cell.angle_alpha   90.00
_cell.angle_beta   90.00
_cell.angle_gamma   90.00
#
_symmetry.space_group_name_H-M   'P 1'
#
loop_
_entity.id
_entity.type
_entity.pdbx_description
1 polymer ?
#
loop_
_entity_poly.entity_id
_entity_poly.type
_entity_poly.pdbx_seq_one_letter_code
_entity_poly.pdbx_strand_id
1 'polypeptide(L)'
;MDFVRKLKWLAGLTTSLLLLVACGGADVLPTPVPTLAVPTAVSATEFPPDLPTIITSTPNPTNTPDSSQPEQLPTEAATAVPATNTPAPTPIPATPTNTSSVTEFAVIYVEPNDVLNVRSGPGVAFGIVGSIPPTATDVQITGSGQVVSGSTWVPVQRGGLTGWVNSRFLTGNMTNAVFCGNTAVSQLLDRLETAVANQDNTLLSQLIHPERGLRVRLLWYEAETYLDNQNLLSDPTSYNWGNAAGSGEPVLGTPAQILLPRLQNDFLGATETACNEILHGGTPGLVVLPDSYATL
;
A
#
# COMPACT_ATOMS: atom_id res chain seq x y z
N MET A 1 -27.49 -9.88 -37.07
CA MET A 1 -27.28 -10.69 -35.86
C MET A 1 -26.21 -10.01 -35.01
N ASP A 2 -26.35 -8.73 -34.68
CA ASP A 2 -27.27 -8.09 -33.73
C ASP A 2 -26.73 -8.07 -32.30
N PHE A 3 -26.09 -6.94 -31.93
CA PHE A 3 -26.21 -6.39 -30.58
C PHE A 3 -26.41 -4.87 -30.69
N VAL A 4 -27.66 -4.49 -30.96
CA VAL A 4 -28.11 -3.11 -31.01
C VAL A 4 -28.19 -2.56 -29.59
N ARG A 5 -27.25 -1.71 -29.18
CA ARG A 5 -27.40 -0.84 -28.01
C ARG A 5 -28.30 0.33 -28.38
N LYS A 6 -29.61 0.13 -28.30
CA LYS A 6 -30.61 1.21 -28.28
C LYS A 6 -31.52 0.99 -27.08
N LEU A 7 -31.41 1.85 -26.07
CA LEU A 7 -32.61 2.37 -25.43
C LEU A 7 -32.34 3.74 -24.79
N LYS A 8 -32.71 4.78 -25.55
CA LYS A 8 -33.09 6.10 -25.01
C LYS A 8 -34.55 5.98 -24.56
N TRP A 9 -34.87 6.39 -23.34
CA TRP A 9 -36.20 6.87 -22.99
C TRP A 9 -36.07 8.25 -22.35
N LEU A 10 -36.91 9.16 -22.84
CA LEU A 10 -37.02 10.56 -22.46
C LEU A 10 -38.42 10.77 -21.88
N ALA A 11 -38.48 11.58 -20.82
CA ALA A 11 -39.61 12.39 -20.31
C ALA A 11 -40.77 11.73 -19.53
N GLY A 12 -41.02 12.26 -18.33
CA GLY A 12 -42.35 12.80 -17.97
C GLY A 12 -42.97 12.44 -16.61
N LEU A 13 -42.93 13.43 -15.70
CA LEU A 13 -43.95 13.84 -14.70
C LEU A 13 -44.26 13.01 -13.41
N THR A 14 -43.81 13.60 -12.28
CA THR A 14 -44.47 13.87 -10.98
C THR A 14 -45.47 12.88 -10.35
N THR A 15 -45.15 12.44 -9.11
CA THR A 15 -46.03 12.54 -7.93
C THR A 15 -45.22 12.38 -6.63
N SER A 16 -45.37 13.34 -5.71
CA SER A 16 -44.87 13.28 -4.33
C SER A 16 -45.65 12.26 -3.49
N LEU A 17 -44.96 11.46 -2.69
CA LEU A 17 -45.52 10.91 -1.44
C LEU A 17 -44.40 10.76 -0.40
N LEU A 18 -44.58 11.47 0.72
CA LEU A 18 -43.76 11.43 1.93
C LEU A 18 -44.22 10.25 2.80
N LEU A 19 -43.31 9.40 3.29
CA LEU A 19 -43.49 8.67 4.56
C LEU A 19 -42.15 8.18 5.14
N LEU A 20 -42.08 8.30 6.46
CA LEU A 20 -40.91 8.23 7.34
C LEU A 20 -40.37 6.81 7.62
N VAL A 21 -39.05 6.78 7.85
CA VAL A 21 -38.28 6.06 8.89
C VAL A 21 -38.40 4.53 8.99
N ALA A 22 -37.27 3.85 8.75
CA ALA A 22 -36.79 2.76 9.60
C ALA A 22 -35.27 2.62 9.50
N CYS A 23 -34.59 2.69 10.66
CA CYS A 23 -33.20 2.28 10.85
C CYS A 23 -33.02 0.80 10.50
N GLY A 24 -31.91 0.49 9.82
CA GLY A 24 -31.39 -0.85 9.69
C GLY A 24 -29.93 -0.77 9.29
N GLY A 25 -29.03 -0.81 10.28
CA GLY A 25 -27.60 -0.89 10.06
C GLY A 25 -27.29 -2.16 9.28
N ALA A 26 -26.83 -1.99 8.04
CA ALA A 26 -26.14 -3.06 7.34
C ALA A 26 -24.71 -3.06 7.83
N ASP A 27 -24.38 -4.04 8.67
CA ASP A 27 -23.00 -4.40 8.96
C ASP A 27 -22.30 -4.72 7.63
N VAL A 28 -21.49 -3.77 7.14
CA VAL A 28 -20.59 -3.98 6.03
C VAL A 28 -19.45 -4.83 6.56
N LEU A 29 -19.49 -6.13 6.26
CA LEU A 29 -18.36 -7.04 6.44
C LEU A 29 -17.15 -6.47 5.67
N PRO A 30 -15.99 -6.27 6.31
CA PRO A 30 -14.80 -5.78 5.62
C PRO A 30 -14.36 -6.82 4.59
N THR A 31 -14.40 -6.47 3.32
CA THR A 31 -13.76 -7.24 2.25
C THR A 31 -12.25 -7.00 2.33
N PRO A 32 -11.42 -8.06 2.28
CA PRO A 32 -9.98 -7.91 2.40
C PRO A 32 -9.42 -7.15 1.19
N VAL A 33 -8.77 -6.03 1.48
CA VAL A 33 -8.08 -5.17 0.50
C VAL A 33 -6.78 -5.86 0.06
N PRO A 34 -6.44 -5.90 -1.23
CA PRO A 34 -5.11 -6.31 -1.68
C PRO A 34 -4.09 -5.22 -1.31
N THR A 35 -3.51 -5.32 -0.13
CA THR A 35 -2.29 -4.61 0.30
C THR A 35 -1.09 -5.37 -0.26
N LEU A 36 -0.04 -4.67 -0.69
CA LEU A 36 1.28 -5.26 -0.96
C LEU A 36 1.65 -6.17 0.21
N ALA A 37 1.56 -7.48 -0.04
CA ALA A 37 1.54 -8.48 1.01
C ALA A 37 2.89 -8.52 1.72
N VAL A 38 2.85 -8.12 2.98
CA VAL A 38 3.91 -8.26 3.95
C VAL A 38 3.32 -9.15 5.06
N PRO A 39 3.90 -10.33 5.36
CA PRO A 39 3.23 -11.32 6.20
C PRO A 39 3.09 -10.83 7.64
N THR A 40 1.88 -10.45 8.04
CA THR A 40 1.51 -10.21 9.43
C THR A 40 1.10 -11.53 10.07
N ALA A 41 1.92 -12.06 10.97
CA ALA A 41 1.47 -13.05 11.95
C ALA A 41 1.39 -12.37 13.32
N VAL A 42 0.17 -12.34 13.84
CA VAL A 42 -0.17 -12.01 15.22
C VAL A 42 0.34 -13.09 16.16
N SER A 43 1.10 -12.69 17.18
CA SER A 43 1.01 -13.28 18.52
C SER A 43 1.54 -12.27 19.52
N ALA A 44 0.61 -11.69 20.27
CA ALA A 44 0.89 -10.99 21.52
C ALA A 44 1.14 -12.05 22.60
N THR A 45 2.31 -11.99 23.22
CA THR A 45 2.54 -12.49 24.58
C THR A 45 3.54 -11.53 25.23
N GLU A 46 2.98 -10.55 25.92
CA GLU A 46 3.34 -10.14 27.29
C GLU A 46 4.83 -10.08 27.62
N PHE A 47 5.39 -8.86 27.64
CA PHE A 47 6.64 -8.55 28.33
C PHE A 47 6.33 -7.89 29.68
N PRO A 48 6.91 -8.36 30.79
CA PRO A 48 6.76 -7.74 32.11
C PRO A 48 7.55 -6.43 32.18
N PRO A 49 7.14 -5.44 33.01
CA PRO A 49 8.00 -4.34 33.38
C PRO A 49 8.95 -4.82 34.49
N ASP A 50 10.23 -4.45 34.43
CA ASP A 50 10.96 -3.90 35.58
C ASP A 50 12.39 -3.48 35.20
N LEU A 51 12.66 -2.18 35.42
CA LEU A 51 14.01 -1.62 35.49
C LEU A 51 14.60 -1.91 36.90
N PRO A 52 15.92 -2.16 37.04
CA PRO A 52 16.52 -2.39 38.35
C PRO A 52 16.71 -1.07 39.11
N THR A 53 16.16 -1.00 40.32
CA THR A 53 16.48 0.03 41.31
C THR A 53 17.64 -0.44 42.19
N ILE A 54 18.70 0.37 42.26
CA ILE A 54 19.86 0.19 43.13
C ILE A 54 19.47 0.57 44.57
N ILE A 55 19.67 -0.33 45.53
CA ILE A 55 19.75 0.00 46.96
C ILE A 55 20.83 -0.81 47.67
N THR A 56 21.58 -0.08 48.49
CA THR A 56 22.78 -0.43 49.25
C THR A 56 22.50 -1.08 50.60
N SER A 57 23.23 -2.17 50.88
CA SER A 57 23.84 -2.63 52.15
C SER A 57 23.04 -2.62 53.48
N THR A 58 22.85 -3.80 54.09
CA THR A 58 23.46 -4.25 55.39
C THR A 58 23.07 -5.71 55.75
N PRO A 59 23.84 -6.45 56.60
CA PRO A 59 23.81 -7.92 56.66
C PRO A 59 23.16 -8.58 57.90
N ASN A 60 22.54 -9.76 57.68
CA ASN A 60 22.43 -11.02 58.50
C ASN A 60 22.00 -10.94 60.01
N PRO A 61 21.62 -12.02 60.75
CA PRO A 61 21.78 -13.45 60.43
C PRO A 61 20.68 -14.48 60.85
N THR A 62 20.90 -15.73 60.39
CA THR A 62 20.73 -17.00 61.15
C THR A 62 19.61 -17.98 60.75
N ASN A 63 20.07 -19.08 60.11
CA ASN A 63 19.73 -20.53 60.23
C ASN A 63 18.28 -21.04 60.19
N THR A 64 17.99 -21.99 59.29
CA THR A 64 18.05 -23.48 59.50
C THR A 64 17.39 -24.19 58.30
N PRO A 65 17.91 -25.34 57.81
CA PRO A 65 17.30 -26.12 56.74
C PRO A 65 16.34 -27.18 57.29
N ASP A 66 15.21 -27.42 56.63
CA ASP A 66 14.47 -28.67 56.83
C ASP A 66 13.88 -29.19 55.51
N SER A 67 13.97 -30.50 55.38
CA SER A 67 13.71 -31.34 54.22
C SER A 67 12.43 -32.13 54.50
N SER A 68 11.47 -32.14 53.57
CA SER A 68 10.43 -33.17 53.54
C SER A 68 9.63 -33.17 52.22
N GLN A 69 10.01 -34.10 51.35
CA GLN A 69 9.15 -34.88 50.44
C GLN A 69 8.51 -36.02 51.28
N PRO A 70 7.30 -36.60 51.04
CA PRO A 70 6.67 -37.02 49.76
C PRO A 70 5.20 -36.55 49.62
N GLU A 71 4.48 -36.70 48.49
CA GLU A 71 3.82 -37.94 48.07
C GLU A 71 3.05 -37.75 46.74
N GLN A 72 3.04 -38.79 45.91
CA GLN A 72 2.40 -38.85 44.58
C GLN A 72 0.96 -39.39 44.62
N LEU A 73 0.26 -39.12 43.50
CA LEU A 73 -0.87 -39.84 42.85
C LEU A 73 -2.29 -39.49 43.34
N PRO A 74 -3.36 -39.57 42.49
CA PRO A 74 -3.41 -40.20 41.17
C PRO A 74 -4.03 -39.42 39.99
N THR A 75 -3.59 -39.87 38.81
CA THR A 75 -4.16 -39.70 37.47
C THR A 75 -5.62 -40.16 37.42
N GLU A 76 -6.53 -39.23 37.12
CA GLU A 76 -7.93 -39.54 36.82
C GLU A 76 -8.12 -39.71 35.31
N ALA A 77 -8.84 -40.78 34.97
CA ALA A 77 -8.96 -41.37 33.66
C ALA A 77 -9.76 -40.49 32.68
N ALA A 78 -9.19 -40.31 31.49
CA ALA A 78 -9.88 -39.76 30.33
C ALA A 78 -11.04 -40.68 29.92
N THR A 79 -12.27 -40.17 30.01
CA THR A 79 -13.43 -40.76 29.36
C THR A 79 -13.46 -40.28 27.91
N ALA A 80 -13.17 -41.18 26.97
CA ALA A 80 -13.27 -40.92 25.54
C ALA A 80 -14.75 -40.81 25.11
N VAL A 81 -15.11 -39.67 24.54
CA VAL A 81 -16.40 -39.46 23.86
C VAL A 81 -16.24 -39.92 22.39
N PRO A 82 -17.18 -40.66 21.80
CA PRO A 82 -17.06 -41.12 20.42
C PRO A 82 -17.10 -39.93 19.43
N ALA A 83 -16.07 -39.83 18.58
CA ALA A 83 -16.02 -38.85 17.51
C ALA A 83 -17.03 -39.21 16.40
N THR A 84 -17.98 -38.31 16.17
CA THR A 84 -18.88 -38.34 15.01
C THR A 84 -18.08 -38.04 13.75
N ASN A 85 -18.02 -39.00 12.82
CA ASN A 85 -17.34 -38.85 11.53
C ASN A 85 -18.11 -37.88 10.63
N THR A 86 -17.69 -36.61 10.61
CA THR A 86 -18.06 -35.65 9.55
C THR A 86 -17.07 -35.81 8.38
N PRO A 87 -17.54 -36.04 7.13
CA PRO A 87 -16.63 -36.13 5.99
C PRO A 87 -15.92 -34.78 5.76
N ALA A 88 -14.59 -34.83 5.67
CA ALA A 88 -13.75 -33.68 5.36
C ALA A 88 -14.09 -33.13 3.96
N PRO A 89 -14.20 -31.80 3.78
CA PRO A 89 -14.37 -31.21 2.47
C PRO A 89 -13.13 -31.50 1.62
N THR A 90 -13.36 -32.02 0.41
CA THR A 90 -12.35 -32.25 -0.61
C THR A 90 -11.49 -30.99 -0.81
N PRO A 91 -10.15 -31.06 -0.77
CA PRO A 91 -9.31 -29.90 -1.03
C PRO A 91 -9.54 -29.42 -2.46
N ILE A 92 -10.00 -28.16 -2.59
CA ILE A 92 -10.05 -27.48 -3.88
C ILE A 92 -8.60 -27.30 -4.36
N PRO A 93 -8.27 -27.65 -5.61
CA PRO A 93 -6.95 -27.38 -6.17
C PRO A 93 -6.65 -25.88 -6.06
N ALA A 94 -5.56 -25.51 -5.40
CA ALA A 94 -5.12 -24.12 -5.35
C ALA A 94 -4.84 -23.64 -6.79
N THR A 95 -5.57 -22.62 -7.23
CA THR A 95 -5.23 -21.88 -8.44
C THR A 95 -3.82 -21.32 -8.27
N PRO A 96 -2.89 -21.52 -9.22
CA PRO A 96 -1.57 -20.91 -9.13
C PRO A 96 -1.73 -19.38 -9.28
N THR A 97 -1.65 -18.65 -8.16
CA THR A 97 -1.30 -17.24 -8.18
C THR A 97 0.16 -17.13 -8.56
N ASN A 98 0.43 -16.81 -9.83
CA ASN A 98 1.73 -16.34 -10.28
C ASN A 98 1.97 -14.94 -9.71
N THR A 99 2.29 -14.86 -8.42
CA THR A 99 2.91 -13.66 -7.85
C THR A 99 4.35 -13.62 -8.31
N SER A 100 4.63 -12.85 -9.36
CA SER A 100 5.98 -12.39 -9.66
C SER A 100 6.50 -11.62 -8.45
N SER A 101 7.17 -12.30 -7.54
CA SER A 101 7.75 -11.71 -6.34
C SER A 101 8.90 -10.80 -6.77
N VAL A 102 8.75 -9.50 -6.56
CA VAL A 102 9.85 -8.55 -6.67
C VAL A 102 10.89 -8.94 -5.61
N THR A 103 12.04 -9.42 -6.07
CA THR A 103 13.15 -9.79 -5.17
C THR A 103 14.03 -8.59 -4.87
N GLU A 104 14.25 -7.69 -5.83
CA GLU A 104 15.13 -6.54 -5.69
C GLU A 104 14.36 -5.22 -5.63
N PHE A 105 14.87 -4.28 -4.85
CA PHE A 105 14.35 -2.94 -4.69
C PHE A 105 15.42 -1.91 -5.00
N ALA A 106 15.00 -0.82 -5.63
CA ALA A 106 15.82 0.35 -5.90
C ALA A 106 15.51 1.48 -4.92
N VAL A 107 16.54 2.28 -4.64
CA VAL A 107 16.41 3.52 -3.90
C VAL A 107 15.86 4.61 -4.82
N ILE A 108 14.84 5.30 -4.33
CA ILE A 108 14.18 6.43 -4.98
C ILE A 108 13.93 7.54 -3.97
N TYR A 109 13.65 8.75 -4.46
CA TYR A 109 13.39 9.93 -3.63
C TYR A 109 14.53 10.31 -2.66
N VAL A 110 15.77 9.95 -2.99
CA VAL A 110 16.98 10.39 -2.29
C VAL A 110 17.80 11.23 -3.27
N GLU A 111 18.21 12.43 -2.86
CA GLU A 111 18.98 13.32 -3.73
C GLU A 111 20.35 12.72 -4.09
N PRO A 112 20.93 13.03 -5.26
CA PRO A 112 22.21 12.45 -5.70
C PRO A 112 23.39 12.68 -4.74
N ASN A 113 23.33 13.73 -3.93
CA ASN A 113 24.31 14.12 -2.92
C ASN A 113 23.92 13.71 -1.49
N ASP A 114 22.86 12.93 -1.32
CA ASP A 114 22.36 12.41 -0.04
C ASP A 114 22.43 10.87 0.00
N VAL A 115 22.02 10.27 1.12
CA VAL A 115 21.99 8.82 1.33
C VAL A 115 20.73 8.35 2.04
N LEU A 116 20.32 7.12 1.75
CA LEU A 116 19.29 6.44 2.52
C LEU A 116 19.91 5.86 3.80
N ASN A 117 19.54 6.42 4.95
CA ASN A 117 20.00 5.93 6.25
C ASN A 117 19.39 4.56 6.60
N VAL A 118 20.25 3.60 6.94
CA VAL A 118 19.86 2.29 7.48
C VAL A 118 19.96 2.35 9.00
N ARG A 119 18.89 1.97 9.70
CA ARG A 119 18.77 2.10 11.15
C ARG A 119 18.73 0.74 11.86
N SER A 120 19.10 0.72 13.13
CA SER A 120 19.09 -0.51 13.94
C SER A 120 17.68 -1.02 14.24
N GLY A 121 16.65 -0.19 14.08
CA GLY A 121 15.26 -0.54 14.29
C GLY A 121 14.31 0.37 13.51
N PRO A 122 13.01 0.04 13.53
CA PRO A 122 12.00 0.77 12.78
C PRO A 122 11.71 2.12 13.44
N GLY A 123 12.08 3.21 12.76
CA GLY A 123 11.81 4.57 13.22
C GLY A 123 13.05 5.45 13.29
N VAL A 124 12.82 6.76 13.28
CA VAL A 124 13.89 7.77 13.34
C VAL A 124 14.60 7.84 14.70
N ALA A 125 14.02 7.24 15.75
CA ALA A 125 14.61 7.19 17.09
C ALA A 125 15.75 6.18 17.20
N PHE A 126 15.81 5.17 16.32
CA PHE A 126 16.87 4.17 16.32
C PHE A 126 18.14 4.70 15.66
N GLY A 127 19.31 4.30 16.18
CA GLY A 127 20.61 4.73 15.65
C GLY A 127 20.86 4.29 14.20
N ILE A 128 21.64 5.07 13.47
CA ILE A 128 22.06 4.74 12.10
C ILE A 128 23.18 3.71 12.18
N VAL A 129 23.03 2.60 11.45
CA VAL A 129 24.01 1.49 11.36
C VAL A 129 24.71 1.42 10.01
N GLY A 130 24.26 2.21 9.03
CA GLY A 130 24.87 2.32 7.73
C GLY A 130 24.05 3.20 6.80
N SER A 131 24.42 3.21 5.52
CA SER A 131 23.71 3.97 4.50
C SER A 131 23.72 3.24 3.16
N ILE A 132 22.72 3.53 2.33
CA ILE A 132 22.57 3.01 0.97
C ILE A 132 22.62 4.21 0.00
N PRO A 133 23.40 4.14 -1.09
CA PRO A 133 23.47 5.24 -2.05
C PRO A 133 22.15 5.37 -2.83
N PRO A 134 21.84 6.59 -3.34
CA PRO A 134 20.62 6.86 -4.09
C PRO A 134 20.50 6.05 -5.39
N THR A 135 21.62 5.53 -5.92
CA THR A 135 21.68 4.72 -7.15
C THR A 135 21.60 3.21 -6.91
N ALA A 136 21.39 2.76 -5.68
CA ALA A 136 21.30 1.33 -5.38
C ALA A 136 20.02 0.71 -5.97
N THR A 137 20.16 -0.47 -6.59
CA THR A 137 19.09 -1.23 -7.23
C THR A 137 18.96 -2.67 -6.72
N ASP A 138 19.81 -3.04 -5.75
CA ASP A 138 20.03 -4.39 -5.24
C ASP A 138 19.61 -4.54 -3.76
N VAL A 139 18.64 -3.75 -3.30
CA VAL A 139 18.14 -3.81 -1.91
C VAL A 139 17.14 -4.96 -1.78
N GLN A 140 17.31 -5.82 -0.77
CA GLN A 140 16.36 -6.90 -0.45
C GLN A 140 15.51 -6.49 0.75
N ILE A 141 14.19 -6.66 0.68
CA ILE A 141 13.33 -6.61 1.88
C ILE A 141 13.28 -8.02 2.47
N THR A 142 13.72 -8.18 3.72
CA THR A 142 13.95 -9.51 4.33
C THR A 142 12.82 -9.98 5.24
N GLY A 143 11.79 -9.18 5.44
CA GLY A 143 10.71 -9.51 6.34
C GLY A 143 9.67 -8.41 6.43
N SER A 144 8.83 -8.54 7.45
CA SER A 144 7.67 -7.68 7.57
C SER A 144 7.99 -6.30 8.10
N GLY A 145 7.41 -5.30 7.43
CA GLY A 145 7.48 -3.91 7.84
C GLY A 145 6.63 -3.59 9.07
N GLN A 146 6.95 -2.46 9.69
CA GLN A 146 6.27 -1.92 10.85
C GLN A 146 5.90 -0.45 10.60
N VAL A 147 4.67 -0.07 10.94
CA VAL A 147 4.24 1.33 10.88
C VAL A 147 4.63 2.01 12.19
N VAL A 148 5.50 3.01 12.10
CA VAL A 148 5.96 3.81 13.24
C VAL A 148 5.77 5.28 12.91
N SER A 149 4.96 5.96 13.73
CA SER A 149 4.62 7.38 13.55
C SER A 149 4.09 7.73 12.16
N GLY A 150 3.27 6.85 11.58
CA GLY A 150 2.65 7.05 10.26
C GLY A 150 3.55 6.71 9.06
N SER A 151 4.79 6.27 9.28
CA SER A 151 5.66 5.77 8.21
C SER A 151 5.88 4.27 8.32
N THR A 152 5.94 3.61 7.16
CA THR A 152 6.22 2.18 7.05
C THR A 152 7.72 1.94 6.95
N TRP A 153 8.27 1.26 7.95
CA TRP A 153 9.67 0.84 8.01
C TRP A 153 9.78 -0.63 7.64
N VAL A 154 10.76 -0.99 6.81
CA VAL A 154 10.97 -2.38 6.37
C VAL A 154 12.38 -2.84 6.72
N PRO A 155 12.56 -4.10 7.17
CA PRO A 155 13.87 -4.67 7.36
C PRO A 155 14.47 -4.98 5.98
N VAL A 156 15.74 -4.60 5.80
CA VAL A 156 16.45 -4.75 4.54
C VAL A 156 17.81 -5.40 4.72
N GLN A 157 18.28 -6.01 3.63
CA GLN A 157 19.63 -6.48 3.47
C GLN A 157 20.21 -6.00 2.14
N ARG A 158 21.47 -5.59 2.16
CA ARG A 158 22.24 -5.27 0.97
C ARG A 158 23.71 -5.64 1.20
N GLY A 159 24.18 -6.71 0.55
CA GLY A 159 25.48 -7.29 0.85
C GLY A 159 25.60 -7.66 2.34
N GLY A 160 26.61 -7.12 3.03
CA GLY A 160 26.80 -7.32 4.48
C GLY A 160 26.02 -6.37 5.39
N LEU A 161 25.30 -5.38 4.84
CA LEU A 161 24.54 -4.41 5.63
C LEU A 161 23.12 -4.91 5.88
N THR A 162 22.70 -4.92 7.14
CA THR A 162 21.33 -5.25 7.57
C THR A 162 20.79 -4.19 8.51
N GLY A 163 19.51 -3.87 8.39
CA GLY A 163 18.83 -2.94 9.28
C GLY A 163 17.45 -2.55 8.75
N TRP A 164 16.97 -1.37 9.12
CA TRP A 164 15.65 -0.87 8.78
C TRP A 164 15.74 0.42 7.98
N VAL A 165 14.92 0.53 6.94
CA VAL A 165 14.77 1.76 6.14
C VAL A 165 13.30 2.14 6.03
N ASN A 166 13.04 3.42 5.78
CA ASN A 166 11.68 3.86 5.47
C ASN A 166 11.34 3.44 4.03
N SER A 167 10.28 2.64 3.88
CA SER A 167 9.85 2.06 2.60
C SER A 167 9.45 3.08 1.54
N ARG A 168 9.14 4.34 1.93
CA ARG A 168 8.82 5.40 0.96
C ARG A 168 9.97 5.69 -0.01
N PHE A 169 11.20 5.37 0.37
CA PHE A 169 12.41 5.51 -0.44
C PHE A 169 12.76 4.27 -1.26
N LEU A 170 11.90 3.25 -1.26
CA LEU A 170 12.10 2.03 -2.03
C LEU A 170 11.00 1.87 -3.08
N THR A 171 11.39 1.29 -4.20
CA THR A 171 10.48 0.79 -5.23
C THR A 171 10.98 -0.54 -5.74
N GLY A 172 10.07 -1.36 -6.26
CA GLY A 172 10.47 -2.62 -6.87
C GLY A 172 11.39 -2.37 -8.06
N ASN A 173 12.50 -3.07 -8.11
CA ASN A 173 13.41 -3.08 -9.24
C ASN A 173 13.13 -4.32 -10.09
N MET A 174 12.71 -4.10 -11.34
CA MET A 174 12.42 -5.17 -12.28
C MET A 174 12.65 -4.71 -13.70
N THR A 175 12.99 -5.65 -14.59
CA THR A 175 13.16 -5.34 -16.00
C THR A 175 11.83 -4.95 -16.65
N ASN A 176 11.91 -4.18 -17.74
CA ASN A 176 10.73 -3.79 -18.51
C ASN A 176 9.88 -5.00 -18.95
N ALA A 177 10.52 -6.09 -19.40
CA ALA A 177 9.83 -7.31 -19.79
C ALA A 177 9.04 -7.95 -18.62
N VAL A 178 9.62 -7.97 -17.42
CA VAL A 178 8.94 -8.49 -16.21
C VAL A 178 7.78 -7.58 -15.82
N PHE A 179 7.98 -6.25 -15.87
CA PHE A 179 6.92 -5.28 -15.57
C PHE A 179 5.75 -5.41 -16.55
N CYS A 180 6.02 -5.39 -17.85
CA CYS A 180 4.99 -5.47 -18.89
C CYS A 180 4.29 -6.82 -18.96
N GLY A 181 4.95 -7.91 -18.52
CA GLY A 181 4.34 -9.23 -18.41
C GLY A 181 3.54 -9.46 -17.12
N ASN A 182 3.54 -8.50 -16.19
CA ASN A 182 2.90 -8.66 -14.88
C ASN A 182 1.39 -8.34 -14.95
N THR A 183 0.55 -9.34 -14.76
CA THR A 183 -0.92 -9.19 -14.76
C THR A 183 -1.44 -8.28 -13.64
N ALA A 184 -0.67 -8.06 -12.57
CA ALA A 184 -1.05 -7.11 -11.53
C ALA A 184 -1.05 -5.67 -12.04
N VAL A 185 -0.23 -5.35 -13.06
CA VAL A 185 -0.20 -4.03 -13.69
C VAL A 185 -1.48 -3.78 -14.47
N SER A 186 -1.92 -4.74 -15.30
CA SER A 186 -3.19 -4.61 -16.02
C SER A 186 -4.39 -4.58 -15.07
N GLN A 187 -4.40 -5.41 -14.02
CA GLN A 187 -5.44 -5.36 -12.99
C GLN A 187 -5.49 -4.02 -12.24
N LEU A 188 -4.34 -3.37 -12.05
CA LEU A 188 -4.29 -2.03 -11.47
C LEU A 188 -4.93 -1.00 -12.39
N LEU A 189 -4.69 -1.10 -13.71
CA LEU A 189 -5.34 -0.25 -14.72
C LEU A 189 -6.86 -0.49 -14.74
N ASP A 190 -7.33 -1.74 -14.74
CA ASP A 190 -8.77 -2.07 -14.70
C ASP A 190 -9.46 -1.48 -13.46
N ARG A 191 -8.79 -1.55 -12.29
CA ARG A 191 -9.28 -0.94 -11.05
C ARG A 191 -9.29 0.58 -11.15
N LEU A 192 -8.28 1.19 -11.77
CA LEU A 192 -8.24 2.63 -11.99
C LEU A 192 -9.38 3.08 -12.91
N GLU A 193 -9.62 2.38 -14.01
CA GLU A 193 -10.74 2.64 -14.91
C GLU A 193 -12.08 2.57 -14.17
N THR A 194 -12.27 1.51 -13.38
CA THR A 194 -13.46 1.34 -12.54
C THR A 194 -13.62 2.50 -11.56
N ALA A 195 -12.53 2.94 -10.94
CA ALA A 195 -12.55 4.03 -9.97
C ALA A 195 -12.88 5.37 -10.62
N VAL A 196 -12.29 5.69 -11.78
CA VAL A 196 -12.59 6.92 -12.53
C VAL A 196 -14.02 6.91 -13.07
N ALA A 197 -14.47 5.79 -13.64
CA ALA A 197 -15.81 5.66 -14.22
C ALA A 197 -16.91 5.87 -13.18
N ASN A 198 -16.72 5.33 -11.98
CA ASN A 198 -17.66 5.46 -10.87
C ASN A 198 -17.40 6.68 -9.98
N GLN A 199 -16.34 7.46 -10.25
CA GLN A 199 -15.85 8.53 -9.39
C GLN A 199 -15.65 8.08 -7.93
N ASP A 200 -15.15 6.85 -7.77
CA ASP A 200 -14.99 6.18 -6.48
C ASP A 200 -13.67 6.60 -5.81
N ASN A 201 -13.78 7.56 -4.90
CA ASN A 201 -12.65 8.01 -4.10
C ASN A 201 -12.04 6.90 -3.24
N THR A 202 -12.85 5.97 -2.72
CA THR A 202 -12.35 4.90 -1.84
C THR A 202 -11.50 3.94 -2.64
N LEU A 203 -11.93 3.57 -3.84
CA LEU A 203 -11.14 2.72 -4.73
C LEU A 203 -9.87 3.45 -5.20
N LEU A 204 -9.96 4.73 -5.59
CA LEU A 204 -8.78 5.54 -5.95
C LEU A 204 -7.74 5.59 -4.83
N SER A 205 -8.17 5.83 -3.59
CA SER A 205 -7.29 5.87 -2.41
C SER A 205 -6.49 4.57 -2.22
N GLN A 206 -7.06 3.42 -2.60
CA GLN A 206 -6.39 2.12 -2.51
C GLN A 206 -5.34 1.88 -3.61
N LEU A 207 -5.43 2.61 -4.72
CA LEU A 207 -4.49 2.51 -5.84
C LEU A 207 -3.31 3.47 -5.69
N ILE A 208 -3.48 4.53 -4.89
CA ILE A 208 -2.49 5.57 -4.67
C ILE A 208 -1.65 5.21 -3.44
N HIS A 209 -0.32 5.30 -3.57
CA HIS A 209 0.58 4.98 -2.46
C HIS A 209 0.37 5.95 -1.29
N PRO A 210 0.14 5.47 -0.05
CA PRO A 210 -0.34 6.30 1.05
C PRO A 210 0.62 7.41 1.48
N GLU A 211 1.93 7.15 1.45
CA GLU A 211 2.93 8.15 1.82
C GLU A 211 3.41 9.01 0.63
N ARG A 212 3.14 8.58 -0.61
CA ARG A 212 3.67 9.25 -1.82
C ARG A 212 2.61 10.07 -2.56
N GLY A 213 1.34 9.79 -2.32
CA GLY A 213 0.25 10.44 -3.02
C GLY A 213 0.25 10.15 -4.52
N LEU A 214 -0.52 10.95 -5.25
CA LEU A 214 -0.57 10.95 -6.70
C LEU A 214 0.17 12.17 -7.23
N ARG A 215 1.12 11.94 -8.14
CA ARG A 215 1.83 12.98 -8.87
C ARG A 215 1.23 13.09 -10.26
N VAL A 216 0.80 14.29 -10.63
CA VAL A 216 0.18 14.55 -11.92
C VAL A 216 0.95 15.64 -12.63
N ARG A 217 1.20 15.45 -13.93
CA ARG A 217 1.72 16.49 -14.80
C ARG A 217 0.77 16.63 -15.98
N LEU A 218 0.14 17.81 -16.14
CA LEU A 218 -0.76 18.05 -17.26
C LEU A 218 -0.02 18.27 -18.58
N LEU A 219 1.12 18.97 -18.52
CA LEU A 219 1.98 19.25 -19.67
C LEU A 219 3.40 18.81 -19.33
N TRP A 220 4.05 18.10 -20.26
CA TRP A 220 5.32 17.42 -20.02
C TRP A 220 6.46 18.32 -19.48
N TYR A 221 6.41 19.64 -19.69
CA TYR A 221 7.42 20.60 -19.21
C TYR A 221 7.04 21.34 -17.92
N GLU A 222 5.82 21.14 -17.42
CA GLU A 222 5.34 21.79 -16.19
C GLU A 222 5.76 21.03 -14.94
N ALA A 223 5.73 21.72 -13.81
CA ALA A 223 5.96 21.10 -12.51
C ALA A 223 4.88 20.05 -12.19
N GLU A 224 5.25 19.06 -11.38
CA GLU A 224 4.29 18.06 -10.89
C GLU A 224 3.33 18.70 -9.87
N THR A 225 2.05 18.43 -10.02
CA THR A 225 1.04 18.68 -8.99
C THR A 225 0.99 17.47 -8.07
N TYR A 226 1.09 17.73 -6.76
CA TYR A 226 1.09 16.73 -5.71
C TYR A 226 -0.28 16.66 -5.07
N LEU A 227 -0.90 15.49 -5.15
CA LEU A 227 -2.19 15.20 -4.56
C LEU A 227 -1.97 14.13 -3.47
N ASP A 228 -2.69 14.24 -2.37
CA ASP A 228 -2.68 13.17 -1.37
C ASP A 228 -3.46 11.95 -1.89
N ASN A 229 -3.68 10.96 -1.03
CA ASN A 229 -4.44 9.77 -1.39
C ASN A 229 -5.89 9.80 -0.85
N GLN A 230 -6.40 10.91 -0.33
CA GLN A 230 -7.69 10.96 0.37
C GLN A 230 -8.72 11.80 -0.39
N ASN A 231 -9.89 11.23 -0.68
CA ASN A 231 -11.02 11.97 -1.27
C ASN A 231 -10.65 12.79 -2.52
N LEU A 232 -9.71 12.31 -3.33
CA LEU A 232 -9.05 13.07 -4.39
C LEU A 232 -10.02 13.78 -5.35
N LEU A 233 -11.09 13.11 -5.80
CA LEU A 233 -12.10 13.68 -6.70
C LEU A 233 -13.13 14.58 -5.99
N SER A 234 -13.15 14.59 -4.66
CA SER A 234 -14.03 15.44 -3.86
C SER A 234 -13.26 16.52 -3.09
N ASP A 235 -11.94 16.59 -3.26
CA ASP A 235 -11.10 17.60 -2.65
C ASP A 235 -11.49 19.00 -3.17
N PRO A 236 -11.92 19.93 -2.29
CA PRO A 236 -12.29 21.28 -2.69
C PRO A 236 -11.07 22.19 -2.93
N THR A 237 -9.86 21.71 -2.66
CA THR A 237 -8.63 22.49 -2.77
C THR A 237 -8.37 22.84 -4.24
N SER A 238 -8.15 24.12 -4.51
CA SER A 238 -7.72 24.59 -5.82
C SER A 238 -6.20 24.49 -5.93
N TYR A 239 -5.73 23.68 -6.87
CA TYR A 239 -4.31 23.48 -7.16
C TYR A 239 -3.88 24.29 -8.37
N ASN A 240 -2.58 24.60 -8.43
CA ASN A 240 -1.93 25.06 -9.64
C ASN A 240 -1.43 23.84 -10.42
N TRP A 241 -1.96 23.65 -11.63
CA TRP A 241 -1.66 22.52 -12.51
C TRP A 241 -0.62 22.85 -13.60
N GLY A 242 0.13 23.93 -13.41
CA GLY A 242 1.03 24.49 -14.41
C GLY A 242 0.33 25.52 -15.29
N ASN A 243 1.00 25.96 -16.35
CA ASN A 243 0.48 26.99 -17.24
C ASN A 243 -0.15 26.38 -18.49
N ALA A 244 -1.24 26.98 -18.97
CA ALA A 244 -1.91 26.55 -20.18
C ALA A 244 -1.02 26.75 -21.42
N ALA A 245 -1.00 25.76 -22.31
CA ALA A 245 -0.28 25.85 -23.57
C ALA A 245 -0.80 27.04 -24.40
N GLY A 246 0.12 27.85 -24.92
CA GLY A 246 -0.18 29.01 -25.77
C GLY A 246 -0.40 30.32 -25.00
N SER A 247 -1.28 30.36 -24.00
CA SER A 247 -1.52 31.59 -23.23
C SER A 247 -0.48 31.83 -22.13
N GLY A 248 0.07 30.77 -21.53
CA GLY A 248 0.96 30.86 -20.37
C GLY A 248 0.23 31.21 -19.07
N GLU A 249 -1.10 31.26 -19.08
CA GLU A 249 -1.91 31.53 -17.88
C GLU A 249 -1.95 30.30 -16.96
N PRO A 250 -1.93 30.49 -15.63
CA PRO A 250 -1.98 29.38 -14.70
C PRO A 250 -3.32 28.63 -14.81
N VAL A 251 -3.25 27.30 -14.86
CA VAL A 251 -4.42 26.42 -14.79
C VAL A 251 -4.70 26.17 -13.31
N LEU A 252 -5.74 26.83 -12.80
CA LEU A 252 -6.17 26.70 -11.40
C LEU A 252 -7.50 25.94 -11.33
N GLY A 253 -7.62 25.03 -10.36
CA GLY A 253 -8.89 24.35 -10.09
C GLY A 253 -8.74 23.11 -9.22
N THR A 254 -9.87 22.53 -8.84
CA THR A 254 -9.89 21.29 -8.06
C THR A 254 -9.57 20.07 -8.93
N PRO A 255 -9.23 18.91 -8.34
CA PRO A 255 -9.04 17.68 -9.11
C PRO A 255 -10.30 17.29 -9.90
N ALA A 256 -11.50 17.54 -9.37
CA ALA A 256 -12.76 17.31 -10.08
C ALA A 256 -12.92 18.20 -11.33
N GLN A 257 -12.42 19.43 -11.29
CA GLN A 257 -12.51 20.39 -12.39
C GLN A 257 -11.46 20.15 -13.47
N ILE A 258 -10.25 19.73 -13.07
CA ILE A 258 -9.09 19.71 -13.95
C ILE A 258 -8.66 18.30 -14.34
N LEU A 259 -8.54 17.40 -13.36
CA LEU A 259 -8.02 16.05 -13.58
C LEU A 259 -9.11 15.09 -14.08
N LEU A 260 -10.28 15.08 -13.43
CA LEU A 260 -11.35 14.13 -13.73
C LEU A 260 -11.83 14.17 -15.20
N PRO A 261 -12.06 15.34 -15.83
CA PRO A 261 -12.51 15.37 -17.22
C PRO A 261 -11.47 14.78 -18.19
N ARG A 262 -10.17 14.90 -17.87
CA ARG A 262 -9.08 14.32 -18.68
C ARG A 262 -9.03 12.82 -18.51
N LEU A 263 -9.15 12.32 -17.28
CA LEU A 263 -9.26 10.88 -17.03
C LEU A 263 -10.50 10.29 -17.73
N GLN A 264 -11.63 11.00 -17.74
CA GLN A 264 -12.85 10.53 -18.40
C GLN A 264 -12.74 10.56 -19.93
N ASN A 265 -12.15 11.58 -20.52
CA ASN A 265 -12.06 11.71 -21.97
C ASN A 265 -10.90 10.90 -22.56
N ASP A 266 -9.73 10.96 -21.95
CA ASP A 266 -8.50 10.43 -22.53
C ASP A 266 -8.22 9.02 -22.01
N PHE A 267 -8.39 8.77 -20.71
CA PHE A 267 -8.10 7.47 -20.10
C PHE A 267 -9.26 6.47 -20.30
N LEU A 268 -10.49 6.80 -19.92
CA LEU A 268 -11.65 5.91 -20.16
C LEU A 268 -12.04 5.81 -21.65
N GLY A 269 -11.62 6.79 -22.46
CA GLY A 269 -11.82 6.77 -23.90
C GLY A 269 -10.79 5.94 -24.67
N ALA A 270 -9.75 5.44 -24.00
CA ALA A 270 -8.70 4.67 -24.65
C ALA A 270 -9.24 3.36 -25.23
N THR A 271 -8.84 3.04 -26.46
CA THR A 271 -9.23 1.80 -27.17
C THR A 271 -8.07 0.82 -27.31
N GLU A 272 -6.86 1.29 -27.00
CA GLU A 272 -5.62 0.52 -27.08
C GLU A 272 -4.82 0.75 -25.79
N THR A 273 -4.04 -0.24 -25.40
CA THR A 273 -3.12 -0.16 -24.27
C THR A 273 -1.81 -0.82 -24.68
N ALA A 274 -0.70 -0.11 -24.49
CA ALA A 274 0.65 -0.65 -24.62
C ALA A 274 1.44 -0.39 -23.36
N CYS A 275 2.48 -1.20 -23.15
CA CYS A 275 3.38 -1.04 -22.02
C CYS A 275 4.68 -0.40 -22.49
N ASN A 276 5.10 0.68 -21.81
CA ASN A 276 6.33 1.42 -22.11
C ASN A 276 6.40 1.96 -23.55
N GLU A 277 5.25 2.26 -24.14
CA GLU A 277 5.13 2.81 -25.49
C GLU A 277 4.03 3.87 -25.49
N ILE A 278 4.25 4.97 -26.22
CA ILE A 278 3.25 6.01 -26.44
C ILE A 278 2.58 5.71 -27.78
N LEU A 279 1.36 5.18 -27.73
CA LEU A 279 0.58 4.86 -28.93
C LEU A 279 0.01 6.11 -29.59
N HIS A 280 -0.37 7.10 -28.79
CA HIS A 280 -1.09 8.29 -29.24
C HIS A 280 -0.60 9.55 -28.54
N GLY A 281 -0.69 10.66 -29.27
CA GLY A 281 -0.15 11.95 -28.82
C GLY A 281 1.34 12.06 -29.10
N GLY A 282 1.77 13.23 -29.55
CA GLY A 282 3.19 13.58 -29.66
C GLY A 282 3.50 14.72 -28.71
N THR A 283 4.50 14.54 -27.85
CA THR A 283 5.11 15.66 -27.12
C THR A 283 6.37 16.09 -27.87
N PRO A 284 6.65 17.40 -28.01
CA PRO A 284 7.93 17.87 -28.53
C PRO A 284 9.14 17.40 -27.70
N GLY A 285 8.91 17.03 -26.44
CA GLY A 285 9.90 16.46 -25.53
C GLY A 285 9.69 14.97 -25.27
N LEU A 286 10.69 14.33 -24.69
CA LEU A 286 10.59 12.94 -24.22
C LEU A 286 9.72 12.90 -22.96
N VAL A 287 8.84 11.89 -22.87
CA VAL A 287 8.20 11.54 -21.59
C VAL A 287 9.26 10.81 -20.77
N VAL A 288 9.81 11.51 -19.79
CA VAL A 288 10.81 10.97 -18.86
C VAL A 288 10.12 10.70 -17.53
N LEU A 289 10.51 9.61 -16.86
CA LEU A 289 10.11 9.40 -15.48
C LEU A 289 10.58 10.60 -14.62
N PRO A 290 9.88 10.91 -13.52
CA PRO A 290 10.33 11.95 -12.61
C PRO A 290 11.76 11.66 -12.11
N ASP A 291 12.56 12.70 -11.85
CA ASP A 291 13.98 12.56 -11.47
C ASP A 291 14.19 11.60 -10.28
N SER A 292 13.22 11.51 -9.38
CA SER A 292 13.23 10.58 -8.25
C SER A 292 13.28 9.10 -8.64
N TYR A 293 12.93 8.77 -9.88
CA TYR A 293 12.91 7.43 -10.48
C TYR A 293 13.96 7.29 -11.60
N ALA A 294 14.82 8.29 -11.82
CA ALA A 294 15.79 8.28 -12.94
C ALA A 294 16.84 7.16 -12.88
N THR A 295 16.93 6.45 -11.74
CA THR A 295 17.81 5.31 -11.52
C THR A 295 17.25 3.98 -12.04
N LEU A 296 16.01 3.97 -12.54
CA LEU A 296 15.28 2.81 -13.06
C LEU A 296 15.36 2.67 -14.59
#